data_AF-A0A1G8G948-F1
#
_entry.id   AF-A0A1G8G948-F1
#
_cell.length_a   1.000
_cell.length_b   1.000
_cell.length_c   1.000
_cell.angle_alpha   90.00
_cell.angle_beta   90.00
_cell.angle_gamma   90.00
#
_symmetry.space_group_name_H-M   'P 1'
#
loop_
_entity.id
_entity.type
_entity.pdbx_description
1 polymer ?
#
loop_
_entity_poly.entity_id
_entity_poly.type
_entity_poly.pdbx_seq_one_letter_code
_entity_poly.pdbx_strand_id
1 'polypeptide(L)'
;MAMVIGIFVFWAITIPNIKEHNFEFRELVFIGLEACILLFALYAIFGFYNKMPVKVINSIGFGLHLLATIGLLYYMLAFKFDRLF
;
A
#
# COMPACT_ATOMS: atom_id res chain seq x y z
N MET A 1 2.76 14.47 1.03
CA MET A 1 3.88 13.75 0.40
C MET A 1 4.87 13.20 1.42
N ALA A 2 5.46 14.04 2.28
CA ALA A 2 6.45 13.59 3.29
C ALA A 2 5.95 12.49 4.24
N MET A 3 4.67 12.55 4.65
CA MET A 3 4.07 11.54 5.53
C MET A 3 3.98 10.15 4.89
N VAL A 4 3.60 10.08 3.61
CA VAL A 4 3.44 8.82 2.85
C VAL A 4 4.80 8.16 2.63
N ILE A 5 5.81 8.98 2.30
CA ILE A 5 7.20 8.51 2.15
C ILE A 5 7.74 8.01 3.49
N GLY A 6 7.46 8.71 4.59
CA GLY A 6 7.86 8.30 5.93
C GLY A 6 7.26 6.95 6.36
N ILE A 7 5.99 6.72 6.05
CA ILE A 7 5.31 5.44 6.29
C ILE A 7 5.96 4.32 5.47
N PHE A 8 6.28 4.59 4.19
CA PHE A 8 6.91 3.61 3.31
C PHE A 8 8.33 3.24 3.75
N VAL A 9 9.12 4.24 4.16
CA VAL A 9 10.48 4.04 4.68
C VAL A 9 10.45 3.30 6.01
N PHE A 10 9.57 3.71 6.94
CA PHE A 10 9.39 3.01 8.21
C PHE A 10 9.04 1.54 7.98
N TRP A 11 8.09 1.26 7.08
CA TRP A 11 7.64 -0.09 6.77
C TRP A 11 8.74 -0.96 6.12
N ALA A 12 9.53 -0.40 5.19
CA ALA A 12 10.64 -1.08 4.54
C ALA A 12 11.77 -1.46 5.51
N ILE A 13 11.96 -0.70 6.60
CA ILE A 13 12.99 -0.96 7.61
C ILE A 13 12.47 -1.95 8.67
N THR A 14 11.17 -1.87 9.03
CA THR A 14 10.58 -2.71 10.08
C THR A 14 10.34 -4.15 9.64
N ILE A 15 10.02 -4.42 8.36
CA ILE A 15 9.81 -5.78 7.83
C ILE A 15 11.01 -6.72 7.96
N PRO A 16 12.22 -6.37 7.49
CA PRO A 16 13.35 -7.30 7.51
C PRO A 16 13.85 -7.60 8.94
N ASN A 17 13.43 -6.84 9.95
CA ASN A 17 13.79 -7.07 11.34
C ASN A 17 12.98 -8.19 12.02
N ILE A 18 11.95 -8.73 11.35
CA ILE A 18 11.13 -9.82 11.85
C ILE A 18 11.71 -11.13 11.32
N LYS A 19 12.71 -11.66 12.04
CA LYS A 19 13.55 -12.80 11.63
C LYS A 19 12.86 -14.17 11.53
N GLU A 20 11.56 -14.31 11.80
CA GLU A 20 10.90 -15.63 11.81
C GLU A 20 9.48 -15.66 11.26
N HIS A 21 9.03 -14.63 10.53
CA HIS A 21 7.77 -14.77 9.80
C HIS A 21 8.09 -15.25 8.39
N ASN A 22 7.63 -16.45 8.03
CA ASN A 22 7.34 -16.81 6.64
C ASN A 22 6.22 -15.89 6.14
N PHE A 23 6.51 -14.59 6.03
CA PHE A 23 5.78 -13.65 5.22
C PHE A 23 5.90 -14.24 3.82
N GLU A 24 4.82 -14.81 3.30
CA GLU A 24 4.96 -15.53 2.05
C GLU A 24 5.42 -14.50 1.03
N PHE A 25 6.55 -14.75 0.37
CA PHE A 25 7.14 -13.81 -0.59
C PHE A 25 6.08 -13.26 -1.57
N ARG A 26 5.06 -14.08 -1.87
CA ARG A 26 3.83 -13.70 -2.57
C ARG A 26 3.10 -12.48 -1.98
N GLU A 27 2.83 -12.46 -0.68
CA GLU A 27 2.12 -11.33 -0.02
C GLU A 27 2.95 -10.05 -0.04
N LEU A 28 4.26 -10.15 0.13
CA LEU A 28 5.16 -9.01 0.03
C LEU A 28 5.17 -8.43 -1.40
N VAL A 29 5.19 -9.31 -2.41
CA VAL A 29 5.08 -8.94 -3.83
C VAL A 29 3.73 -8.28 -4.12
N PHE A 30 2.64 -8.79 -3.57
CA PHE A 30 1.30 -8.19 -3.72
C PHE A 30 1.24 -6.78 -3.10
N ILE A 31 1.77 -6.58 -1.90
CA ILE A 31 1.79 -5.25 -1.27
C ILE A 31 2.67 -4.28 -2.05
N GLY A 32 3.84 -4.74 -2.53
CA GLY A 32 4.73 -3.93 -3.37
C GLY A 32 4.07 -3.51 -4.67
N LEU A 33 3.36 -4.42 -5.34
CA LEU A 33 2.61 -4.12 -6.56
C LEU A 33 1.49 -3.10 -6.29
N GLU A 34 0.74 -3.29 -5.20
CA GLU A 34 -0.35 -2.39 -4.83
C GLU A 34 0.14 -0.98 -4.50
N ALA A 35 1.29 -0.87 -3.83
CA ALA A 35 1.96 0.40 -3.60
C ALA A 35 2.38 1.12 -4.90
N CYS A 36 2.91 0.37 -5.87
CA CYS A 36 3.23 0.91 -7.19
C CYS A 36 1.99 1.47 -7.88
N ILE A 37 0.88 0.73 -7.87
CA ILE A 37 -0.40 1.15 -8.47
C ILE A 37 -0.92 2.43 -7.79
N LEU A 38 -0.83 2.51 -6.45
CA LEU A 38 -1.20 3.71 -5.70
C LEU A 38 -0.34 4.93 -6.09
N LEU A 39 0.97 4.76 -6.27
CA LEU A 39 1.86 5.83 -6.70
C LEU A 39 1.53 6.31 -8.12
N PHE A 40 1.27 5.40 -9.06
CA PHE A 40 0.84 5.75 -10.42
C PHE A 40 -0.50 6.47 -10.42
N ALA A 41 -1.46 6.00 -9.63
CA ALA A 41 -2.77 6.62 -9.52
C ALA A 41 -2.66 8.04 -8.94
N LEU A 42 -1.85 8.23 -7.91
CA LEU A 42 -1.57 9.54 -7.32
C LEU A 42 -0.91 10.48 -8.34
N TYR A 43 0.10 10.00 -9.07
CA TYR A 43 0.78 10.77 -10.11
C TYR A 43 -0.20 11.25 -11.19
N ALA A 44 -1.08 10.38 -11.68
CA ALA A 44 -2.07 10.75 -12.67
C ALA A 44 -3.14 11.73 -12.12
N ILE A 45 -3.56 11.61 -10.86
CA ILE A 45 -4.47 12.58 -10.22
C ILE A 45 -3.86 13.98 -10.17
N PHE A 46 -2.56 14.09 -9.89
CA PHE A 46 -1.84 15.37 -9.85
C PHE A 46 -1.44 15.88 -11.24
N GLY A 47 -1.16 15.00 -12.19
CA GLY A 47 -0.71 15.36 -13.54
C GLY A 47 -1.83 15.83 -14.48
N PHE A 48 -3.06 15.31 -14.32
CA PHE A 48 -4.18 15.67 -15.19
C PHE A 48 -5.00 16.84 -14.63
N TYR A 49 -4.52 18.07 -14.82
CA TYR A 49 -5.23 19.30 -14.40
C TYR A 49 -6.50 19.60 -15.21
N ASN A 50 -6.53 19.26 -16.51
CA ASN A 50 -7.61 19.70 -17.42
C ASN A 50 -8.67 18.62 -17.71
N LYS A 51 -8.52 17.40 -17.17
CA LYS A 51 -9.46 16.29 -17.41
C LYS A 51 -10.11 15.82 -16.11
N MET A 52 -11.08 16.61 -15.65
CA MET A 52 -11.90 16.30 -14.46
C MET A 52 -12.44 14.86 -14.42
N PRO A 53 -13.01 14.29 -15.50
CA PRO A 53 -13.54 12.91 -15.46
C PRO A 53 -12.46 11.86 -15.19
N VAL A 54 -11.29 12.03 -15.81
CA VAL A 54 -10.13 11.13 -15.63
C VAL A 54 -9.66 11.20 -14.19
N LYS A 55 -9.58 12.40 -13.60
CA LYS A 55 -9.17 12.61 -12.22
C LYS A 55 -10.13 11.95 -11.21
N VAL A 56 -11.44 12.02 -11.46
CA VAL A 56 -12.46 11.37 -10.63
C VAL A 56 -12.31 9.85 -10.67
N ILE A 57 -12.22 9.25 -11.87
CA ILE A 57 -12.04 7.81 -12.03
C ILE A 57 -10.76 7.34 -11.32
N ASN A 58 -9.66 8.08 -11.51
CA ASN A 58 -8.38 7.72 -10.92
C ASN A 58 -8.38 7.89 -9.38
N SER A 59 -9.15 8.85 -8.85
CA SER A 59 -9.32 9.02 -7.40
C SER A 59 -10.18 7.93 -6.78
N ILE A 60 -11.24 7.48 -7.46
CA ILE A 60 -12.05 6.33 -7.03
C ILE A 60 -11.18 5.07 -7.03
N GLY A 61 -10.42 4.83 -8.11
CA GLY A 61 -9.48 3.72 -8.20
C GLY A 61 -8.44 3.77 -7.08
N PHE A 62 -7.81 4.92 -6.85
CA PHE A 62 -6.87 5.12 -5.74
C PHE A 62 -7.49 4.79 -4.38
N GLY A 63 -8.72 5.24 -4.11
CA GLY A 63 -9.42 4.95 -2.87
C GLY A 63 -9.68 3.44 -2.66
N LEU A 64 -10.08 2.74 -3.72
CA LEU A 64 -10.30 1.29 -3.68
C LEU A 64 -9.00 0.51 -3.41
N HIS A 65 -7.92 0.84 -4.14
CA HIS A 65 -6.61 0.22 -3.90
C HIS A 65 -6.10 0.51 -2.48
N LEU A 66 -6.28 1.74 -1.99
CA LEU A 66 -5.85 2.13 -0.65
C LEU A 66 -6.62 1.34 0.41
N LEU A 67 -7.95 1.20 0.25
CA LEU A 67 -8.79 0.41 1.14
C LEU A 67 -8.37 -1.06 1.14
N ALA A 68 -8.08 -1.63 -0.04
CA ALA A 68 -7.60 -3.00 -0.16
C ALA A 68 -6.23 -3.19 0.52
N THR A 69 -5.28 -2.27 0.32
CA THR A 69 -3.98 -2.30 1.00
C THR A 69 -4.13 -2.21 2.52
N ILE A 70 -4.97 -1.31 3.03
CA ILE A 70 -5.23 -1.17 4.47
C ILE A 70 -5.87 -2.45 5.03
N GLY A 71 -6.86 -3.01 4.33
CA GLY A 71 -7.52 -4.25 4.73
C GLY A 71 -6.56 -5.43 4.77
N LEU A 72 -5.67 -5.55 3.77
CA LEU A 72 -4.63 -6.57 3.73
C LEU A 72 -3.63 -6.38 4.89
N LEU A 73 -3.13 -5.16 5.11
CA LEU A 73 -2.22 -4.85 6.21
C LEU A 73 -2.85 -5.15 7.58
N TYR A 74 -4.12 -4.80 7.77
CA TYR A 74 -4.86 -5.11 8.98
C TYR A 74 -5.02 -6.61 9.17
N TYR A 75 -5.36 -7.36 8.11
CA TYR A 75 -5.44 -8.81 8.16
C TYR A 75 -4.10 -9.45 8.57
N MET A 76 -3.00 -8.98 7.99
CA MET A 76 -1.66 -9.47 8.36
C MET A 76 -1.31 -9.16 9.82
N LEU A 77 -1.60 -7.95 10.27
CA LEU A 77 -1.38 -7.54 11.66
C LEU A 77 -2.23 -8.36 12.64
N ALA A 78 -3.54 -8.43 12.40
CA ALA A 78 -4.50 -9.03 13.34
C ALA A 78 -4.48 -10.57 13.36
N PHE A 79 -4.18 -11.24 12.25
CA PHE A 79 -4.31 -12.70 12.17
C PHE A 79 -2.99 -13.43 11.96
N LYS A 80 -1.95 -12.75 11.43
CA LYS A 80 -0.65 -13.36 11.16
C LYS A 80 0.39 -13.00 12.22
N PHE A 81 0.44 -11.74 12.64
CA PHE A 81 1.33 -11.32 13.72
C PHE A 81 0.82 -11.69 15.12
N ASP A 82 -0.49 -11.73 15.35
CA ASP A 82 -1.07 -12.09 16.66
C ASP A 82 -0.97 -13.61 16.97
N ARG A 83 -0.81 -14.44 15.94
CA ARG A 83 -0.58 -15.90 16.08
C ARG A 83 0.82 -16.28 16.59
N LEU A 84 1.69 -15.30 16.87
CA LEU A 84 3.04 -15.49 17.42
C LEU A 84 3.07 -15.55 18.96
N PHE A 85 1.92 -15.49 19.64
CA PHE A 85 1.79 -15.72 21.08
C PHE A 85 0.93 -16.96 21.40
#